data_AF-W8ZLM8-F1
#
_entry.id   AF-W8ZLM8-F1
#
_cell.length_a   1.000
_cell.length_b   1.000
_cell.length_c   1.000
_cell.angle_alpha   90.00
_cell.angle_beta   90.00
_cell.angle_gamma   90.00
#
_symmetry.space_group_name_H-M   'P 1'
#
loop_
_entity.id
_entity.type
_entity.pdbx_description
1 polymer ?
#
loop_
_entity_poly.entity_id
_entity_poly.type
_entity_poly.pdbx_seq_one_letter_code
_entity_poly.pdbx_strand_id
1 'polypeptide(L)'
;MFQQQNQTAMQQTPFPEDAWANTVLCDLKRVVREYATAATESSCPEVRKMFTSLTNSTLQMQGELFNAMQQANMYTEPSPALRQDIQKNIASFQQKQQQTQQFLHQRMSGQAAQPPMQPQAQSQQPYMQPQMHSPQQYVQPQIPQPLQDHQRQHFYS
;
A
#
# COMPACT_ATOMS: atom_id res chain seq x y z
N MET A 1 28.27 -45.42 41.60
CA MET A 1 27.40 -46.01 40.57
C MET A 1 26.77 -44.86 39.78
N PHE A 2 27.58 -44.19 38.95
CA PHE A 2 27.14 -43.04 38.16
C PHE A 2 26.35 -43.51 36.93
N GLN A 3 25.32 -42.73 36.60
CA GLN A 3 24.77 -42.51 35.26
C GLN A 3 23.81 -43.59 34.71
N GLN A 4 22.53 -43.21 34.57
CA GLN A 4 21.89 -43.13 33.25
C GLN A 4 20.63 -42.26 33.32
N GLN A 5 20.82 -40.96 33.11
CA GLN A 5 19.78 -40.01 32.72
C GLN A 5 20.05 -39.68 31.25
N ASN A 6 19.30 -40.28 30.32
CA ASN A 6 18.80 -39.64 29.09
C ASN A 6 18.17 -40.67 28.15
N GLN A 7 16.88 -40.48 27.86
CA GLN A 7 16.37 -40.57 26.49
C GLN A 7 14.98 -39.93 26.44
N THR A 8 14.96 -38.60 26.45
CA THR A 8 13.83 -37.83 25.92
C THR A 8 13.88 -38.01 24.41
N ALA A 9 13.14 -38.99 23.89
CA ALA A 9 12.88 -39.07 22.46
C ALA A 9 12.19 -37.75 22.05
N MET A 10 12.87 -36.96 21.23
CA MET A 10 12.30 -35.81 20.53
C MET A 10 11.17 -36.32 19.65
N GLN A 11 9.95 -36.37 20.19
CA GLN A 11 8.74 -36.55 19.41
C GLN A 11 8.66 -35.38 18.43
N GLN A 12 9.00 -35.65 17.17
CA GLN A 12 8.63 -34.79 16.07
C GLN A 12 7.11 -34.80 16.02
N THR A 13 6.46 -33.79 16.60
CA THR A 13 5.03 -33.58 16.44
C THR A 13 4.78 -33.42 14.94
N PRO A 14 4.05 -34.32 14.26
CA PRO A 14 3.73 -34.16 12.86
C PRO A 14 3.02 -32.81 12.72
N PHE A 15 3.59 -31.89 11.95
CA PHE A 15 2.94 -30.61 11.72
C PHE A 15 1.62 -30.90 10.97
N PRO A 16 0.47 -30.44 11.48
CA PRO A 16 -0.83 -30.80 10.94
C PRO A 16 -0.95 -30.54 9.43
N GLU A 17 -1.61 -31.42 8.68
CA GLU A 17 -1.73 -31.32 7.21
C GLU A 17 -2.43 -30.02 6.77
N ASP A 18 -3.40 -29.56 7.56
CA ASP A 18 -4.09 -28.28 7.39
C ASP A 18 -3.13 -27.10 7.56
N ALA A 19 -2.18 -27.18 8.49
CA ALA A 19 -1.18 -26.14 8.68
C ALA A 19 -0.21 -26.05 7.49
N TRP A 20 0.13 -27.17 6.85
CA TRP A 20 0.89 -27.18 5.59
C TRP A 20 0.10 -26.54 4.45
N ALA A 21 -1.14 -26.99 4.24
CA ALA A 21 -2.00 -26.46 3.19
C ALA A 21 -2.26 -24.96 3.37
N ASN A 22 -2.48 -24.50 4.60
CA ASN A 22 -2.61 -23.08 4.93
C ASN A 22 -1.31 -22.30 4.66
N THR A 23 -0.14 -22.88 4.94
CA THR A 23 1.15 -22.23 4.64
C THR A 23 1.32 -22.01 3.14
N VAL A 24 1.05 -23.05 2.33
CA VAL A 24 1.10 -22.94 0.86
C VAL A 24 0.06 -21.93 0.35
N LEU A 25 -1.17 -21.98 0.86
CA LEU A 25 -2.22 -21.03 0.47
C LEU A 25 -1.85 -19.57 0.81
N CYS A 26 -1.21 -19.34 1.96
CA CYS A 26 -0.71 -18.01 2.34
C CYS A 26 0.39 -17.54 1.40
N ASP A 27 1.31 -18.42 1.01
CA ASP A 27 2.38 -18.07 0.08
C ASP A 27 1.85 -17.77 -1.32
N LEU A 28 0.91 -18.56 -1.84
CA LEU A 28 0.23 -18.29 -3.12
C LEU A 28 -0.42 -16.90 -3.11
N LYS A 29 -1.13 -16.54 -2.04
CA LYS A 29 -1.74 -15.20 -1.87
C LYS A 29 -0.69 -14.08 -1.88
N ARG A 30 0.47 -14.30 -1.26
CA ARG A 30 1.58 -13.33 -1.22
C ARG A 30 2.18 -13.15 -2.62
N VAL A 31 2.53 -14.25 -3.27
CA VAL A 31 3.17 -14.24 -4.60
C VAL A 31 2.27 -13.62 -5.66
N VAL A 32 0.96 -13.87 -5.63
CA VAL A 32 -0.02 -13.18 -6.51
C VAL A 32 0.07 -11.66 -6.39
N ARG A 33 0.18 -11.13 -5.16
CA ARG A 33 0.29 -9.68 -4.94
C ARG A 33 1.61 -9.13 -5.46
N GLU A 34 2.71 -9.85 -5.25
CA GLU A 34 4.03 -9.46 -5.76
C GLU A 34 4.06 -9.44 -7.29
N TYR A 35 3.51 -10.46 -7.95
CA TYR A 35 3.40 -10.51 -9.41
C TYR A 35 2.45 -9.44 -9.97
N ALA A 36 1.35 -9.16 -9.28
CA ALA A 36 0.45 -8.07 -9.67
C ALA A 36 1.17 -6.72 -9.62
N THR A 37 1.88 -6.42 -8.53
CA THR A 37 2.70 -5.21 -8.41
C THR A 37 3.74 -5.16 -9.53
N ALA A 38 4.50 -6.23 -9.74
CA ALA A 38 5.52 -6.31 -10.77
C ALA A 38 4.95 -6.12 -12.19
N ALA A 39 3.76 -6.68 -12.49
CA ALA A 39 3.08 -6.46 -13.77
C ALA A 39 2.70 -4.99 -13.97
N THR A 40 2.17 -4.33 -12.92
CA THR A 40 1.73 -2.93 -13.00
C THR A 40 2.88 -1.93 -13.03
N GLU A 41 3.99 -2.23 -12.37
CA GLU A 41 5.16 -1.36 -12.28
C GLU A 41 6.20 -1.61 -13.38
N SER A 42 6.08 -2.72 -14.15
CA SER A 42 6.97 -3.02 -15.27
C SER A 42 6.80 -2.02 -16.42
N SER A 43 7.91 -1.37 -16.80
CA SER A 43 8.01 -0.51 -17.99
C SER A 43 8.17 -1.31 -19.30
N CYS A 44 8.74 -2.53 -19.23
CA CYS A 44 8.90 -3.42 -20.38
C CYS A 44 7.61 -4.23 -20.64
N PRO A 45 7.02 -4.16 -21.85
CA PRO A 45 5.79 -4.91 -22.19
C PRO A 45 5.92 -6.43 -22.02
N GLU A 46 7.07 -7.00 -22.35
CA GLU A 46 7.29 -8.44 -22.25
C GLU A 46 7.40 -8.91 -20.78
N VAL A 47 8.06 -8.13 -19.93
CA VAL A 47 8.13 -8.40 -18.48
C VAL A 47 6.75 -8.29 -17.85
N ARG A 48 5.96 -7.28 -18.25
CA ARG A 48 4.55 -7.16 -17.84
C ARG A 48 3.74 -8.39 -18.22
N LYS A 49 3.82 -8.84 -19.48
CA LYS A 49 3.11 -10.05 -19.94
C LYS A 49 3.50 -11.28 -19.14
N MET A 50 4.80 -11.44 -18.86
CA MET A 50 5.31 -12.54 -18.04
C MET A 50 4.69 -12.53 -16.64
N PHE A 51 4.72 -11.39 -15.92
CA PHE A 51 4.11 -11.31 -14.60
C PHE A 51 2.58 -11.43 -14.61
N THR A 52 1.89 -10.96 -15.66
CA THR A 52 0.46 -11.22 -15.84
C THR A 52 0.17 -12.71 -16.00
N SER A 53 0.98 -13.43 -16.79
CA SER A 53 0.83 -14.88 -16.96
C SER A 53 1.08 -15.63 -15.66
N LEU A 54 2.14 -15.28 -14.93
CA LEU A 54 2.42 -15.86 -13.61
C LEU A 54 1.30 -15.57 -12.62
N THR A 55 0.76 -14.35 -12.59
CA THR A 55 -0.39 -13.98 -11.75
C THR A 55 -1.59 -14.89 -12.02
N ASN A 56 -1.96 -15.07 -13.29
CA ASN A 56 -3.11 -15.89 -13.68
C ASN A 56 -2.90 -17.37 -13.33
N SER A 57 -1.71 -17.91 -13.57
CA SER A 57 -1.37 -19.29 -13.22
C SER A 57 -1.40 -19.51 -11.70
N THR A 58 -0.85 -18.59 -10.92
CA THR A 58 -0.86 -18.69 -9.44
C THR A 58 -2.28 -18.54 -8.88
N LEU A 59 -3.13 -17.68 -9.46
CA LEU A 59 -4.54 -17.57 -9.07
C LEU A 59 -5.30 -18.89 -9.30
N GLN A 60 -5.03 -19.57 -10.41
CA GLN A 60 -5.63 -20.88 -10.68
C GLN A 60 -5.20 -21.91 -9.61
N MET A 61 -3.90 -22.03 -9.34
CA MET A 61 -3.39 -22.92 -8.28
C MET A 61 -3.97 -22.59 -6.91
N GLN A 62 -4.10 -21.30 -6.57
CA GLN A 62 -4.71 -20.86 -5.33
C GLN A 62 -6.18 -21.31 -5.22
N GLY A 63 -6.94 -21.23 -6.32
CA GLY A 63 -8.33 -21.68 -6.37
C GLY A 63 -8.47 -23.19 -6.26
N GLU A 64 -7.62 -23.95 -6.95
CA GLU A 64 -7.58 -25.41 -6.87
C GLU A 64 -7.27 -25.89 -5.46
N LEU A 65 -6.22 -25.32 -4.83
CA LEU A 65 -5.87 -25.64 -3.45
C LEU A 65 -6.98 -25.26 -2.47
N PHE A 66 -7.58 -24.07 -2.63
CA PHE A 66 -8.70 -23.64 -1.79
C PHE A 66 -9.86 -24.64 -1.84
N ASN A 67 -10.25 -25.07 -3.05
CA ASN A 67 -11.32 -26.05 -3.23
C ASN A 67 -10.97 -27.41 -2.60
N ALA A 68 -9.73 -27.87 -2.75
CA ALA A 68 -9.27 -29.12 -2.14
C ALA A 68 -9.30 -29.03 -0.60
N MET A 69 -8.80 -27.94 -0.02
CA MET A 69 -8.85 -27.70 1.43
C MET A 69 -10.29 -27.62 1.94
N GLN A 70 -11.20 -27.00 1.19
CA GLN A 70 -12.62 -26.92 1.54
C GLN A 70 -13.27 -28.31 1.58
N GLN A 71 -13.02 -29.15 0.57
CA GLN A 71 -13.55 -30.52 0.49
C GLN A 71 -13.02 -31.41 1.62
N ALA A 72 -11.78 -31.18 2.04
CA ALA A 72 -11.14 -31.90 3.14
C ALA A 72 -11.48 -31.34 4.54
N ASN A 73 -12.33 -30.31 4.65
CA ASN A 73 -12.61 -29.58 5.90
C ASN A 73 -11.34 -29.02 6.59
N MET A 74 -10.31 -28.70 5.81
CA MET A 74 -9.02 -28.15 6.28
C MET A 74 -8.96 -26.63 6.22
N TYR A 75 -9.94 -25.99 5.59
CA TYR A 75 -10.04 -24.54 5.53
C TYR A 75 -10.96 -24.03 6.64
N THR A 76 -10.40 -23.26 7.57
CA THR A 76 -11.20 -22.49 8.53
C THR A 76 -11.33 -21.07 8.01
N GLU A 77 -12.56 -20.58 7.90
CA GLU A 77 -12.79 -19.20 7.53
C GLU A 77 -12.14 -18.29 8.58
N PRO A 78 -11.31 -17.31 8.18
CA PRO A 78 -10.70 -16.40 9.14
C PRO A 78 -11.78 -15.72 9.95
N SER A 79 -11.54 -15.55 11.25
CA SER A 79 -12.46 -14.85 12.13
C SER A 79 -12.81 -13.47 11.56
N PRO A 80 -14.08 -13.04 11.66
CA PRO A 80 -14.50 -11.77 11.11
C PRO A 80 -13.62 -10.66 11.68
N ALA A 81 -13.01 -9.87 10.79
CA ALA A 81 -12.14 -8.78 11.20
C ALA A 81 -12.91 -7.82 12.11
N LEU A 82 -12.29 -7.41 13.22
CA LEU A 82 -12.87 -6.44 14.13
C LEU A 82 -13.21 -5.17 13.34
N ARG A 83 -14.45 -4.67 13.46
CA ARG A 83 -14.89 -3.45 12.77
C ARG A 83 -13.92 -2.28 12.94
N GLN A 84 -13.27 -2.20 14.10
CA GLN A 84 -12.27 -1.18 14.38
C GLN A 84 -11.06 -1.25 13.44
N ASP A 85 -10.56 -2.43 13.10
CA ASP A 85 -9.41 -2.59 12.20
C ASP A 85 -9.80 -2.32 10.75
N ILE A 86 -11.02 -2.67 10.35
CA ILE A 86 -11.59 -2.24 9.07
C ILE A 86 -11.66 -0.71 9.01
N GLN A 87 -12.15 -0.05 10.07
CA GLN A 87 -12.28 1.41 10.13
C GLN A 87 -10.92 2.10 10.05
N LYS A 88 -9.89 1.59 10.73
CA LYS A 88 -8.51 2.10 10.63
C LYS A 88 -7.98 2.01 9.20
N ASN A 89 -8.20 0.87 8.53
CA ASN A 89 -7.77 0.68 7.16
C ASN A 89 -8.49 1.65 6.21
N ILE A 90 -9.80 1.85 6.36
CA ILE A 90 -10.57 2.82 5.58
C ILE A 90 -10.01 4.24 5.74
N ALA A 91 -9.79 4.68 6.98
CA ALA A 91 -9.24 6.01 7.25
C ALA A 91 -7.85 6.19 6.61
N SER A 92 -6.98 5.18 6.71
CA SER A 92 -5.66 5.19 6.09
C SER A 92 -5.73 5.26 4.55
N PHE A 93 -6.67 4.54 3.94
CA PHE A 93 -6.88 4.59 2.49
C PHE A 93 -7.38 5.96 2.02
N GLN A 94 -8.34 6.55 2.72
CA GLN A 94 -8.84 7.90 2.40
C GLN A 94 -7.71 8.93 2.47
N GLN A 95 -6.87 8.88 3.50
CA GLN A 95 -5.72 9.76 3.63
C GLN A 95 -4.73 9.60 2.46
N LYS A 96 -4.37 8.34 2.13
CA LYS A 96 -3.47 8.06 0.99
C LYS A 96 -4.06 8.52 -0.34
N GLN A 97 -5.37 8.38 -0.52
CA GLN A 97 -6.05 8.86 -1.73
C GLN A 97 -5.91 10.38 -1.85
N GLN A 98 -6.16 11.14 -0.77
CA GLN A 98 -5.98 12.59 -0.76
C GLN A 98 -4.54 13.00 -1.06
N GLN A 99 -3.56 12.35 -0.43
CA GLN A 99 -2.13 12.61 -0.68
C GLN A 99 -1.74 12.33 -2.14
N THR A 100 -2.25 11.23 -2.71
CA THR A 100 -2.01 10.89 -4.11
C THR A 100 -2.57 11.95 -5.05
N GLN A 101 -3.79 12.44 -4.78
CA GLN A 101 -4.37 13.53 -5.56
C GLN A 101 -3.53 14.80 -5.45
N GLN A 102 -3.09 15.19 -4.25
CA GLN A 102 -2.23 16.37 -4.06
C GLN A 102 -0.90 16.24 -4.80
N PHE A 103 -0.29 15.05 -4.78
CA PHE A 103 0.94 14.75 -5.52
C PHE A 103 0.74 14.90 -7.04
N LEU A 104 -0.37 14.38 -7.57
CA LEU A 104 -0.69 14.52 -9.00
C LEU A 104 -0.89 15.99 -9.40
N HIS A 105 -1.60 16.78 -8.59
CA HIS A 105 -1.77 18.21 -8.85
C HIS A 105 -0.43 18.96 -8.85
N GLN A 106 0.47 18.66 -7.91
CA GLN A 106 1.82 19.25 -7.87
C GLN A 106 2.68 18.85 -9.07
N ARG A 107 2.56 17.61 -9.54
CA ARG A 107 3.32 17.14 -10.73
C ARG A 107 2.79 17.74 -12.03
N MET A 108 1.48 17.93 -12.15
CA MET A 108 0.87 18.50 -13.35
C MET A 108 0.93 20.03 -13.42
N SER A 109 1.00 20.73 -12.28
CA SER A 109 1.13 22.19 -12.26
C SER A 109 2.53 22.71 -12.63
N GLY A 110 3.55 21.84 -12.63
CA GLY A 110 4.94 22.18 -12.98
C GLY A 110 5.29 22.16 -14.47
N GLN A 111 4.38 21.74 -15.36
CA GLN A 111 4.62 21.69 -16.81
C GLN A 111 3.90 22.78 -17.62
N ALA A 112 3.29 23.76 -16.96
CA ALA A 112 2.64 24.89 -17.63
C ALA A 112 3.26 26.24 -17.21
N ALA A 113 4.42 26.57 -17.76
CA ALA A 113 4.95 27.93 -17.78
C ALA A 113 5.84 28.12 -19.03
N GLN A 114 5.76 29.11 -19.93
CA GLN A 114 5.09 30.43 -20.15
C GLN A 114 5.50 30.89 -21.62
N PRO A 115 5.25 32.11 -22.22
CA PRO A 115 4.69 33.38 -21.73
C PRO A 115 3.73 34.11 -22.77
N PRO A 116 3.54 35.46 -22.85
CA PRO A 116 2.22 36.12 -22.80
C PRO A 116 1.81 36.89 -24.09
N MET A 117 0.54 37.31 -24.21
CA MET A 117 0.16 38.43 -25.09
C MET A 117 -0.92 39.32 -24.46
N GLN A 118 -0.59 40.60 -24.37
CA GLN A 118 -1.48 41.78 -24.32
C GLN A 118 -1.20 42.58 -25.62
N PRO A 119 -2.11 43.42 -26.18
CA PRO A 119 -2.83 44.47 -25.43
C PRO A 119 -4.26 44.90 -25.88
N GLN A 120 -4.99 45.49 -24.91
CA GLN A 120 -5.78 46.75 -24.95
C GLN A 120 -7.10 46.90 -25.75
N ALA A 121 -8.20 47.24 -25.02
CA ALA A 121 -9.17 48.30 -25.36
C ALA A 121 -10.10 48.66 -24.15
N GLN A 122 -10.40 49.96 -24.03
CA GLN A 122 -11.17 50.70 -23.01
C GLN A 122 -12.70 50.46 -23.02
N SER A 123 -13.39 50.58 -21.86
CA SER A 123 -14.27 51.74 -21.50
C SER A 123 -15.29 51.48 -20.35
N GLN A 124 -15.26 52.36 -19.32
CA GLN A 124 -16.34 53.01 -18.50
C GLN A 124 -17.55 52.18 -17.91
N GLN A 125 -17.74 52.06 -16.57
CA GLN A 125 -18.45 52.92 -15.56
C GLN A 125 -19.71 52.17 -14.94
N PRO A 126 -20.34 52.53 -13.78
CA PRO A 126 -20.16 51.84 -12.46
C PRO A 126 -21.47 51.43 -11.68
N TYR A 127 -21.29 51.00 -10.40
CA TYR A 127 -22.20 50.80 -9.22
C TYR A 127 -23.27 49.66 -9.25
N MET A 128 -23.54 48.80 -8.24
CA MET A 128 -23.41 48.80 -6.76
C MET A 128 -23.18 47.39 -6.13
N GLN A 129 -22.70 47.38 -4.88
CA GLN A 129 -22.54 46.26 -3.93
C GLN A 129 -23.84 46.02 -3.09
N PRO A 130 -24.04 44.86 -2.41
CA PRO A 130 -23.44 44.60 -1.08
C PRO A 130 -22.99 43.13 -0.87
N GLN A 131 -21.75 42.86 -0.45
CA GLN A 131 -21.25 42.71 0.94
C GLN A 131 -21.96 41.63 1.80
N MET A 132 -21.35 40.44 1.86
CA MET A 132 -21.38 39.51 3.00
C MET A 132 -20.01 38.83 3.06
N HIS A 133 -19.12 39.33 3.92
CA HIS A 133 -17.82 38.74 4.22
C HIS A 133 -17.80 38.36 5.71
N SER A 134 -17.58 37.08 6.00
CA SER A 134 -17.12 36.58 7.29
C SER A 134 -15.72 35.97 7.06
N PRO A 135 -14.69 36.34 7.83
CA PRO A 135 -13.40 35.67 7.73
C PRO A 135 -13.40 34.44 8.64
N GLN A 136 -13.46 33.24 8.05
CA GLN A 136 -12.93 32.05 8.72
C GLN A 136 -11.40 32.05 8.55
N GLN A 137 -10.71 32.36 9.65
CA GLN A 137 -9.29 32.11 9.82
C GLN A 137 -9.02 30.61 9.64
N TYR A 138 -8.39 30.25 8.54
CA TYR A 138 -7.71 28.97 8.44
C TYR A 138 -6.37 29.09 9.16
N VAL A 139 -6.27 28.45 10.33
CA VAL A 139 -5.00 28.24 11.02
C VAL A 139 -4.24 27.16 10.25
N GLN A 140 -3.20 27.57 9.53
CA GLN A 140 -2.27 26.68 8.86
C GLN A 140 -1.42 25.95 9.91
N PRO A 141 -1.40 24.61 9.98
CA PRO A 141 -0.47 23.90 10.85
C PRO A 141 0.96 24.07 10.32
N GLN A 142 1.84 24.65 11.13
CA GLN A 142 3.28 24.69 10.84
C GLN A 142 3.83 23.27 10.71
N ILE A 143 4.45 23.00 9.57
CA ILE A 143 5.20 21.78 9.28
C ILE A 143 6.51 21.85 10.09
N PRO A 144 6.83 20.87 10.96
CA PRO A 144 8.16 20.76 11.55
C PRO A 144 9.17 20.48 10.42
N GLN A 145 10.20 21.31 10.30
CA GLN A 145 11.28 21.06 9.36
C GLN A 145 12.09 19.82 9.77
N PRO A 146 12.54 18.98 8.82
CA PRO A 146 13.41 17.86 9.12
C PRO A 146 14.79 18.36 9.57
N LEU A 147 15.30 17.81 10.68
CA LEU A 147 16.67 17.99 11.14
C LEU A 147 17.65 17.57 10.04
N GLN A 148 18.56 18.46 9.66
CA GLN A 148 19.68 18.15 8.78
C GLN A 148 20.76 17.42 9.59
N ASP A 149 20.95 16.13 9.31
CA ASP A 149 22.06 15.32 9.80
C ASP A 149 23.40 15.85 9.25
N HIS A 150 24.14 16.63 10.05
CA HIS A 150 25.48 17.14 9.71
C HIS A 150 26.61 16.60 10.61
N GLN A 151 26.41 15.51 11.34
CA GLN A 151 27.49 14.94 12.18
C GLN A 151 27.63 13.42 12.04
N ARG A 152 28.30 12.98 10.96
CA ARG A 152 28.86 11.62 10.86
C ARG A 152 30.18 11.53 10.09
N GLN A 153 31.08 12.51 10.28
CA GLN A 153 32.45 12.42 9.75
C GLN A 153 33.53 12.76 10.79
N HIS A 154 33.52 12.16 11.98
CA HIS A 154 34.75 12.09 12.81
C HIS A 154 34.73 10.84 13.67
N PHE A 155 35.01 9.67 13.08
CA PHE A 155 35.45 8.50 13.85
C PHE A 155 36.15 7.51 12.92
N TYR A 156 37.34 7.87 12.47
CA TYR A 156 38.42 6.94 12.08
C TYR A 156 39.74 7.72 12.11
N SER A 157 40.43 7.63 13.24
CA SER A 157 41.89 7.76 13.40
C SER A 157 42.26 7.02 14.67
#